data_AF-A0A2V8Y0H3-F1
#
_entry.id   AF-A0A2V8Y0H3-F1
#
_cell.length_a   1.000
_cell.length_b   1.000
_cell.length_c   1.000
_cell.angle_alpha   90.00
_cell.angle_beta   90.00
_cell.angle_gamma   90.00
#
_symmetry.space_group_name_H-M   'P 1'
#
loop_
_entity.id
_entity.type
_entity.pdbx_description
1 polymer ?
#
loop_
_entity_poly.entity_id
_entity_poly.type
_entity_poly.pdbx_seq_one_letter_code
_entity_poly.pdbx_strand_id
1 'polypeptide(L)'
;MTKKMDLQQNGRLDWFFREWVWGTQVPRYNFKYDVQPAEGGKFKVHAEITQNEVDENFAMFVPIFADFGDGMVRLSQVPIAGNSTRTINFVLDRKPKKVALNAYKEILER
;
A
#
# COMPACT_ATOMS: atom_id res chain seq x y z
N MET A 1 -0.12 -19.07 10.90
CA MET A 1 -0.32 -17.63 10.60
C MET A 1 1.04 -16.94 10.71
N THR A 2 1.48 -16.16 9.72
CA THR A 2 2.74 -15.40 9.85
C THR A 2 2.48 -14.12 10.66
N LYS A 3 3.50 -13.56 11.32
CA LYS A 3 3.36 -12.29 12.09
C LYS A 3 2.78 -11.15 11.24
N LYS A 4 3.07 -11.12 9.94
CA LYS A 4 2.52 -10.12 9.02
C LYS A 4 1.01 -10.30 8.79
N MET A 5 0.48 -11.51 8.89
CA MET A 5 -0.95 -11.79 8.65
C MET A 5 -1.84 -11.50 9.87
N ASP A 6 -1.24 -11.38 11.06
CA ASP A 6 -1.94 -11.05 12.31
C ASP A 6 -2.01 -9.53 12.51
N LEU A 7 -2.78 -8.88 11.63
CA LEU A 7 -2.97 -7.42 11.64
C LEU A 7 -3.52 -6.90 12.98
N GLN A 8 -4.33 -7.71 13.66
CA GLN A 8 -5.00 -7.36 14.92
C GLN A 8 -4.24 -7.86 16.17
N GLN A 9 -3.09 -8.51 16.00
CA GLN A 9 -2.27 -9.07 17.08
C GLN A 9 -3.02 -10.01 18.04
N ASN A 10 -4.02 -10.73 17.53
CA ASN A 10 -4.86 -11.65 18.30
C ASN A 10 -4.71 -13.11 17.84
N GLY A 11 -3.82 -13.38 16.89
CA GLY A 11 -3.58 -14.70 16.31
C GLY A 11 -4.72 -15.21 15.42
N ARG A 12 -5.66 -14.34 15.02
CA ARG A 12 -6.85 -14.68 14.23
C ARG A 12 -6.84 -13.94 12.89
N LEU A 13 -7.56 -14.51 11.93
CA LEU A 13 -7.74 -13.94 10.59
C LEU A 13 -9.12 -13.28 10.44
N ASP A 14 -9.74 -12.87 11.54
CA ASP A 14 -11.11 -12.35 11.57
C ASP A 14 -11.27 -11.11 10.68
N TRP A 15 -10.22 -10.29 10.57
CA TRP A 15 -10.18 -9.15 9.64
C TRP A 15 -10.38 -9.58 8.18
N PHE A 16 -9.75 -10.67 7.73
CA PHE A 16 -9.81 -11.11 6.35
C PHE A 16 -11.22 -11.56 5.96
N PHE A 17 -11.86 -12.39 6.79
CA PHE A 17 -13.21 -12.87 6.50
C PHE A 17 -14.24 -11.74 6.55
N ARG A 18 -14.09 -10.82 7.51
CA ARG A 18 -14.96 -9.63 7.61
C ARG A 18 -14.89 -8.76 6.38
N GLU A 19 -13.69 -8.51 5.84
CA GLU A 19 -13.55 -7.60 4.69
C GLU A 19 -13.79 -8.27 3.34
N TRP A 20 -13.32 -9.50 3.14
CA TRP A 20 -13.30 -10.13 1.82
C TRP A 20 -14.43 -11.13 1.57
N VAL A 21 -15.04 -11.65 2.64
CA VAL A 21 -16.14 -12.63 2.53
C VAL A 21 -17.48 -12.00 2.91
N TRP A 22 -17.50 -11.12 3.92
CA TRP A 22 -18.74 -10.48 4.40
C TRP A 22 -18.82 -8.97 4.14
N GLY A 23 -17.70 -8.35 3.76
CA GLY A 23 -17.61 -6.92 3.55
C GLY A 23 -18.15 -6.52 2.19
N THR A 24 -18.95 -5.46 2.15
CA THR A 24 -19.42 -4.83 0.90
C THR A 24 -18.73 -3.50 0.64
N GLN A 25 -17.74 -3.15 1.48
CA GLN A 25 -17.05 -1.87 1.44
C GLN A 25 -16.01 -1.88 0.31
N VAL A 26 -15.98 -0.79 -0.46
CA VAL A 26 -14.99 -0.61 -1.52
C VAL A 26 -14.22 0.66 -1.19
N PRO A 27 -12.95 0.54 -0.75
CA PRO A 27 -12.16 1.69 -0.34
C PRO A 27 -11.86 2.59 -1.53
N ARG A 28 -11.72 3.89 -1.25
CA ARG A 28 -11.15 4.86 -2.17
C ARG A 28 -9.77 5.27 -1.70
N TYR A 29 -8.77 5.08 -2.55
CA TYR A 29 -7.39 5.48 -2.27
C TYR A 29 -7.03 6.77 -2.99
N ASN A 30 -6.40 7.69 -2.27
CA ASN A 30 -5.67 8.80 -2.85
C ASN A 30 -4.17 8.53 -2.71
N PHE A 31 -3.43 8.62 -3.81
CA PHE A 31 -2.00 8.33 -3.83
C PHE A 31 -1.20 9.53 -4.34
N LYS A 32 -0.27 10.00 -3.52
CA LYS A 32 0.68 11.06 -3.89
C LYS A 32 2.10 10.56 -3.65
N TYR A 33 3.02 10.98 -4.50
CA TYR A 33 4.43 10.72 -4.25
C TYR A 33 5.31 11.81 -4.85
N ASP A 34 6.51 11.95 -4.28
CA ASP A 34 7.60 12.76 -4.78
C ASP A 34 8.88 11.92 -4.87
N VAL A 35 9.76 12.27 -5.80
CA VAL A 35 11.03 11.55 -6.05
C VAL A 35 12.19 12.53 -6.03
N GLN A 36 13.07 12.36 -5.05
CA GLN A 36 14.23 13.22 -4.85
C GLN A 36 15.54 12.44 -4.97
N PRO A 37 16.63 13.05 -5.46
CA PRO A 37 17.96 12.47 -5.31
C PRO A 37 18.30 12.25 -3.83
N ALA A 38 19.02 11.17 -3.55
CA ALA A 38 19.55 10.84 -2.23
C ALA A 38 21.07 10.59 -2.32
N GLU A 39 21.72 10.40 -1.18
CA GLU A 39 23.15 10.13 -1.13
C GLU A 39 23.54 8.86 -1.90
N GLY A 40 24.77 8.83 -2.43
CA GLY A 40 25.32 7.67 -3.13
C GLY A 40 24.65 7.37 -4.49
N GLY A 41 24.09 8.37 -5.16
CA GLY A 41 23.42 8.20 -6.45
C GLY A 41 22.06 7.50 -6.37
N LYS A 42 21.51 7.37 -5.16
CA LYS A 42 20.20 6.76 -4.90
C LYS A 42 19.07 7.77 -5.09
N PHE A 43 17.84 7.27 -5.03
CA PHE A 43 16.63 8.07 -5.13
C PHE A 43 15.72 7.77 -3.95
N LYS A 44 15.25 8.82 -3.27
CA LYS A 44 14.25 8.71 -2.22
C LYS A 44 12.87 8.98 -2.81
N VAL A 45 11.96 8.03 -2.64
CA VAL A 45 10.54 8.21 -2.94
C VAL A 45 9.82 8.48 -1.63
N HIS A 46 9.19 9.64 -1.52
CA HIS A 46 8.27 9.95 -0.44
C HIS A 46 6.84 9.74 -0.94
N ALA A 47 6.13 8.80 -0.33
CA ALA A 47 4.79 8.39 -0.77
C ALA A 47 3.76 8.56 0.35
N GLU A 48 2.58 9.06 -0.01
CA GLU A 48 1.44 9.23 0.88
C GLU A 48 0.23 8.50 0.29
N ILE A 49 -0.40 7.66 1.12
CA ILE A 49 -1.62 6.93 0.78
C ILE A 49 -2.71 7.31 1.77
N THR A 50 -3.83 7.82 1.28
CA THR A 50 -5.04 8.03 2.09
C THR A 50 -6.09 7.01 1.71
N GLN A 51 -6.56 6.22 2.68
CA GLN A 51 -7.70 5.32 2.55
C GLN A 51 -8.95 6.03 3.07
N ASN A 52 -10.04 6.00 2.29
CA ASN A 52 -11.33 6.60 2.64
C ASN A 52 -12.49 5.67 2.31
N GLU A 53 -13.68 6.05 2.80
CA GLU A 53 -14.97 5.41 2.51
C GLU A 53 -15.08 3.98 3.07
N VAL A 54 -14.43 3.74 4.20
CA VAL A 54 -14.50 2.48 4.96
C VAL A 54 -14.72 2.75 6.45
N ASP A 55 -15.16 1.73 7.20
CA ASP A 55 -15.23 1.80 8.67
C ASP A 55 -13.86 1.68 9.35
N GLU A 56 -13.81 1.90 10.66
CA GLU A 56 -12.57 1.90 11.46
C GLU A 56 -11.85 0.54 11.52
N ASN A 57 -12.56 -0.56 11.30
CA ASN A 57 -12.02 -1.92 11.40
C ASN A 57 -11.51 -2.46 10.05
N PHE A 58 -11.92 -1.84 8.95
CA PHE A 58 -11.48 -2.19 7.61
C PHE A 58 -9.96 -2.09 7.50
N ALA A 59 -9.30 -3.19 7.14
CA ALA A 59 -7.84 -3.24 7.03
C ALA A 59 -7.40 -3.90 5.72
N MET A 60 -6.40 -3.29 5.06
CA MET A 60 -5.90 -3.72 3.76
C MET A 60 -4.39 -3.65 3.67
N PHE A 61 -3.81 -4.60 2.95
CA PHE A 61 -2.42 -4.56 2.50
C PHE A 61 -2.34 -3.95 1.12
N VAL A 62 -2.13 -2.65 1.06
CA VAL A 62 -2.12 -1.86 -0.17
C VAL A 62 -0.77 -2.02 -0.88
N PRO A 63 -0.71 -2.63 -2.08
CA PRO A 63 0.54 -2.87 -2.77
C PRO A 63 1.03 -1.63 -3.52
N ILE A 64 2.32 -1.31 -3.38
CA ILE A 64 2.98 -0.22 -4.10
C ILE A 64 4.01 -0.81 -5.07
N PHE A 65 4.08 -0.24 -6.27
CA PHE A 65 4.96 -0.62 -7.35
C PHE A 65 5.78 0.57 -7.85
N ALA A 66 6.92 0.28 -8.46
CA ALA A 66 7.67 1.23 -9.26
C ALA A 66 8.05 0.63 -10.60
N ASP A 67 8.01 1.45 -11.65
CA ASP A 67 8.49 1.12 -12.98
C ASP A 67 9.81 1.84 -13.26
N PHE A 68 10.81 1.08 -13.71
CA PHE A 68 12.16 1.57 -14.05
C PHE A 68 12.44 1.56 -15.56
N GLY A 69 11.46 1.18 -16.38
CA GLY A 69 11.54 1.08 -17.83
C GLY A 69 11.23 -0.30 -18.40
N ASP A 70 11.20 -1.33 -17.56
CA ASP A 70 11.05 -2.74 -17.95
C ASP A 70 9.76 -3.36 -17.38
N GLY A 71 8.86 -2.53 -16.83
CA GLY A 71 7.62 -2.95 -16.21
C GLY A 71 7.57 -2.66 -14.70
N MET A 72 6.40 -2.93 -14.11
CA MET A 72 6.13 -2.66 -12.70
C MET A 72 6.77 -3.71 -11.79
N VAL A 73 7.56 -3.24 -10.81
CA VAL A 73 8.16 -4.07 -9.77
C VAL A 73 7.54 -3.70 -8.43
N ARG A 74 7.10 -4.71 -7.65
CA ARG A 74 6.53 -4.48 -6.31
C ARG A 74 7.60 -3.95 -5.35
N LEU A 75 7.34 -2.80 -4.73
CA LEU A 75 8.20 -2.24 -3.68
C LEU A 75 7.82 -2.77 -2.30
N SER A 76 6.53 -2.75 -1.96
CA SER A 76 6.03 -3.15 -0.65
C SER A 76 4.52 -3.38 -0.66
N GLN A 77 4.01 -3.91 0.45
CA GLN A 77 2.60 -3.92 0.81
C GLN A 77 2.42 -3.18 2.14
N VAL A 78 1.53 -2.20 2.14
CA VAL A 78 1.34 -1.29 3.26
C VAL A 78 0.07 -1.66 4.02
N PRO A 79 0.16 -2.03 5.31
CA PRO A 79 -1.04 -2.16 6.13
C PRO A 79 -1.67 -0.78 6.39
N ILE A 80 -2.90 -0.59 5.94
CA ILE A 80 -3.73 0.58 6.22
C ILE A 80 -5.02 0.10 6.86
N ALA A 81 -5.40 0.71 7.98
CA ALA A 81 -6.62 0.40 8.70
C ALA A 81 -7.47 1.67 8.84
N GLY A 82 -8.79 1.53 8.70
CA GLY A 82 -9.75 2.61 8.77
C GLY A 82 -9.57 3.69 7.72
N ASN A 83 -10.31 4.79 7.89
CA ASN A 83 -10.06 6.01 7.14
C ASN A 83 -8.81 6.70 7.70
N SER A 84 -7.67 6.49 7.04
CA SER A 84 -6.37 6.98 7.53
C SER A 84 -5.40 7.30 6.41
N THR A 85 -4.41 8.14 6.72
CA THR A 85 -3.27 8.44 5.86
C THR A 85 -2.01 7.75 6.37
N ARG A 86 -1.26 7.12 5.46
CA ARG A 86 0.05 6.52 5.71
C ARG A 86 1.10 7.15 4.82
N THR A 87 2.20 7.58 5.43
CA THR A 87 3.38 8.11 4.74
C THR A 87 4.54 7.12 4.82
N ILE A 88 5.21 6.88 3.70
CA ILE A 88 6.27 5.87 3.57
C ILE A 88 7.38 6.41 2.70
N ASN A 89 8.62 6.03 3.05
CA ASN A 89 9.79 6.38 2.26
C ASN A 89 10.44 5.12 1.70
N PHE A 90 10.79 5.15 0.42
CA PHE A 90 11.61 4.13 -0.23
C PHE A 90 12.94 4.74 -0.62
N VAL A 91 14.03 3.98 -0.46
CA VAL A 91 15.33 4.31 -1.02
C VAL A 91 15.61 3.32 -2.13
N LEU A 92 15.74 3.83 -3.36
CA LEU A 92 15.88 3.06 -4.58
C LEU A 92 17.25 3.30 -5.22
N ASP A 93 17.86 2.26 -5.77
CA ASP A 93 19.18 2.37 -6.42
C ASP A 93 19.10 2.94 -7.84
N ARG A 94 17.89 3.06 -8.40
CA ARG A 94 17.61 3.64 -9.71
C ARG A 94 16.43 4.60 -9.62
N LYS A 95 16.40 5.63 -10.46
CA LYS A 95 15.27 6.55 -10.54
C LYS A 95 14.05 5.83 -11.14
N PRO A 96 12.91 5.77 -10.43
CA PRO A 96 11.69 5.24 -11.03
C PRO A 96 11.14 6.24 -12.06
N LYS A 97 10.61 5.73 -13.17
CA LYS A 97 9.84 6.52 -14.14
C LYS A 97 8.44 6.81 -13.61
N LYS A 98 7.86 5.85 -12.89
CA LYS A 98 6.52 5.93 -12.29
C LYS A 98 6.48 5.14 -11.00
N VAL A 99 5.73 5.65 -10.03
CA VAL A 99 5.33 4.90 -8.83
C VAL A 99 3.82 4.77 -8.88
N ALA A 100 3.30 3.59 -8.58
CA ALA A 100 1.88 3.30 -8.68
C ALA A 100 1.40 2.47 -7.51
N LEU A 101 0.21 2.78 -7.02
CA LEU A 101 -0.55 1.95 -6.10
C LEU A 101 -1.36 0.93 -6.92
N ASN A 102 -1.42 -0.31 -6.44
CA ASN A 102 -2.29 -1.36 -6.99
C ASN A 102 -2.19 -1.55 -8.52
N ALA A 103 -0.97 -1.51 -9.07
CA ALA A 103 -0.72 -1.52 -10.51
C ALA A 103 -1.35 -2.72 -11.25
N TYR A 104 -1.45 -3.86 -10.58
CA TYR A 104 -2.02 -5.10 -11.10
C TYR A 104 -3.43 -5.41 -10.60
N LYS A 105 -4.10 -4.44 -9.96
CA LYS A 105 -5.47 -4.60 -9.44
C LYS A 105 -5.63 -5.82 -8.52
N GLU A 106 -4.66 -5.99 -7.64
CA GLU A 106 -4.62 -7.05 -6.63
C GLU A 106 -5.62 -6.81 -5.50
N ILE A 107 -5.99 -5.55 -5.28
CA ILE A 107 -7.02 -5.16 -4.34
C ILE A 107 -8.19 -4.46 -5.03
N LEU A 108 -9.38 -4.64 -4.47
CA LEU A 108 -10.59 -3.95 -4.90
C LEU A 108 -10.58 -2.51 -4.36
N GLU A 109 -10.82 -1.55 -5.26
CA GLU A 109 -10.87 -0.12 -4.97
C GLU A 109 -11.79 0.58 -5.97
N ARG A 110 -12.31 1.77 -5.61
CA ARG A 110 -13.14 2.61 -6.48
C ARG A 110 -12.35 3.35 -7.55
#